data_AF-A0A973DJU2-F1
#
_entry.id   AF-A0A973DJU2-F1
#
_cell.length_a   1.000
_cell.length_b   1.000
_cell.length_c   1.000
_cell.angle_alpha   90.00
_cell.angle_beta   90.00
_cell.angle_gamma   90.00
#
_symmetry.space_group_name_H-M   'P 1'
#
loop_
_entity.id
_entity.type
_entity.pdbx_description
1 polymer ?
#
loop_
_entity_poly.entity_id
_entity_poly.type
_entity_poly.pdbx_seq_one_letter_code
_entity_poly.pdbx_strand_id
1 'polypeptide(L)'
;MIAITITSMKQQPKKKEEPALAPLVDVFEVKLKNQPLLLTSYGVISPKHQTSMMAEVSGRIVSLDPLFVAGGKVKKGQVLAQIDPSDYEAALLDAQASYSRAQAALLEEQARGKVAAKEWRGATSSLPP
;
A
#
# COMPACT_ATOMS: atom_id res chain seq x y z
N MET A 1 -129.00 9.06 -1.08
CA MET A 1 -128.00 10.15 -1.17
C MET A 1 -127.19 10.17 0.12
N ILE A 2 -125.87 10.02 -0.03
CA ILE A 2 -124.81 10.28 0.96
C ILE A 2 -124.63 9.23 2.07
N ALA A 3 -123.75 8.25 1.80
CA ALA A 3 -122.75 7.69 2.72
C ALA A 3 -121.94 6.58 1.99
N ILE A 4 -121.32 6.93 0.86
CA ILE A 4 -120.39 6.05 0.11
C ILE A 4 -119.14 6.89 -0.15
N THR A 5 -118.24 7.04 0.83
CA THR A 5 -117.01 7.85 0.59
C THR A 5 -115.76 7.47 1.40
N ILE A 6 -115.67 6.33 2.10
CA ILE A 6 -114.42 6.00 2.84
C ILE A 6 -113.95 4.55 2.72
N THR A 7 -113.95 4.01 1.49
CA THR A 7 -113.04 2.90 1.17
C THR A 7 -111.97 3.41 0.21
N SER A 8 -111.24 4.39 0.74
CA SER A 8 -110.08 5.02 0.14
C SER A 8 -108.96 4.00 -0.10
N MET A 9 -108.52 3.92 -1.35
CA MET A 9 -107.13 3.69 -1.77
C MET A 9 -106.30 2.67 -0.96
N LYS A 10 -106.47 1.38 -1.23
CA LYS A 10 -105.36 0.42 -1.05
C LYS A 10 -104.41 0.52 -2.24
N GLN A 11 -103.54 1.53 -2.23
CA GLN A 11 -102.32 1.47 -3.03
C GLN A 11 -101.43 0.38 -2.42
N GLN A 12 -101.16 -0.67 -3.19
CA GLN A 12 -100.16 -1.66 -2.80
C GLN A 12 -98.79 -0.96 -2.77
N PRO A 13 -98.04 -1.06 -1.67
CA PRO A 13 -96.77 -0.37 -1.55
C PRO A 13 -95.80 -0.91 -2.61
N LYS A 14 -95.28 -0.01 -3.47
CA LYS A 14 -94.19 -0.34 -4.39
C LYS A 14 -93.02 -0.85 -3.55
N LYS A 15 -92.58 -2.09 -3.83
CA LYS A 15 -91.42 -2.70 -3.20
C LYS A 15 -90.22 -1.77 -3.39
N LYS A 16 -89.82 -1.11 -2.31
CA LYS A 16 -88.61 -0.31 -2.25
C LYS A 16 -87.46 -1.30 -2.37
N GLU A 17 -86.79 -1.31 -3.52
CA GLU A 17 -85.52 -2.04 -3.65
C GLU A 17 -84.56 -1.42 -2.62
N GLU A 18 -84.28 -2.17 -1.57
CA GLU A 18 -83.24 -1.80 -0.62
C GLU A 18 -81.93 -1.74 -1.40
N PRO A 19 -81.19 -0.62 -1.33
CA PRO A 19 -79.86 -0.58 -1.92
C PRO A 19 -79.05 -1.69 -1.24
N ALA A 20 -78.56 -2.63 -2.04
CA ALA A 20 -77.66 -3.66 -1.55
C ALA A 20 -76.47 -2.95 -0.89
N LEU A 21 -76.37 -3.06 0.44
CA LEU A 21 -75.22 -2.55 1.18
C LEU A 21 -74.05 -3.44 0.83
N ALA A 22 -73.34 -3.10 -0.26
CA ALA A 22 -72.09 -3.76 -0.61
C ALA A 22 -71.11 -3.49 0.54
N PRO A 23 -70.45 -4.52 1.07
CA PRO A 23 -69.47 -4.32 2.14
C PRO A 23 -68.39 -3.37 1.60
N LEU A 24 -68.16 -2.29 2.34
CA LEU A 24 -67.10 -1.34 2.02
C LEU A 24 -65.76 -2.04 2.26
N VAL A 25 -65.04 -2.32 1.18
CA VAL A 25 -63.74 -2.96 1.23
C VAL A 25 -62.68 -1.98 0.78
N ASP A 26 -61.58 -1.96 1.50
CA ASP A 26 -60.44 -1.13 1.15
C ASP A 26 -59.54 -1.94 0.20
N VAL A 27 -59.24 -1.36 -0.97
CA VAL A 27 -58.43 -2.02 -2.00
C VAL A 27 -57.23 -1.15 -2.33
N PHE A 28 -56.08 -1.79 -2.52
CA PHE A 28 -54.88 -1.14 -3.00
C PHE A 28 -54.37 -1.85 -4.26
N GLU A 29 -54.01 -1.06 -5.27
CA GLU A 29 -53.47 -1.55 -6.53
C GLU A 29 -51.98 -1.93 -6.33
N VAL A 30 -51.65 -3.21 -6.51
CA VAL A 30 -50.27 -3.70 -6.41
C VAL A 30 -49.53 -3.41 -7.72
N LYS A 31 -48.47 -2.59 -7.66
CA LYS A 31 -47.59 -2.31 -8.80
C LYS A 31 -46.26 -3.01 -8.60
N LEU A 32 -45.84 -3.79 -9.60
CA LEU A 32 -44.50 -4.36 -9.63
C LEU A 32 -43.49 -3.22 -9.69
N LYS A 33 -42.65 -3.11 -8.67
CA LYS A 33 -41.55 -2.16 -8.63
C LYS A 33 -40.28 -2.92 -8.30
N ASN A 34 -39.24 -2.74 -9.12
CA ASN A 34 -37.91 -3.21 -8.80
C ASN A 34 -37.35 -2.35 -7.66
N GLN A 35 -37.24 -2.94 -6.48
CA GLN A 35 -36.67 -2.30 -5.31
C GLN A 35 -35.30 -2.95 -5.03
N PRO A 36 -34.19 -2.18 -5.11
CA PRO A 36 -32.88 -2.74 -4.83
C PRO A 36 -32.76 -3.09 -3.35
N LEU A 37 -32.25 -4.29 -3.07
CA LEU A 37 -31.88 -4.69 -1.72
C LEU A 37 -30.53 -4.06 -1.37
N LEU A 38 -30.53 -3.13 -0.42
CA LEU A 38 -29.31 -2.52 0.11
C LEU A 38 -28.79 -3.37 1.27
N LEU A 39 -27.70 -4.11 1.03
CA LEU A 39 -27.02 -4.88 2.06
C LEU A 39 -25.81 -4.09 2.57
N THR A 40 -25.75 -3.84 3.87
CA THR A 40 -24.57 -3.21 4.50
C THR A 40 -23.60 -4.30 4.93
N SER A 41 -22.35 -4.18 4.50
CA SER A 41 -21.27 -5.11 4.87
C SER A 41 -20.03 -4.33 5.30
N TYR A 42 -19.25 -4.91 6.20
CA TYR A 42 -18.00 -4.35 6.71
C TYR A 42 -16.82 -5.09 6.10
N GLY A 43 -15.75 -4.37 5.80
CA GLY A 43 -14.50 -4.92 5.30
C GLY A 43 -13.31 -4.27 5.98
N VAL A 44 -12.20 -5.01 6.06
CA VAL A 44 -10.93 -4.47 6.57
C VAL A 44 -10.13 -3.91 5.39
N ILE A 45 -9.65 -2.67 5.53
CA ILE A 45 -8.74 -2.06 4.56
C ILE A 45 -7.30 -2.32 4.96
N SER A 46 -6.47 -2.68 3.98
CA SER A 46 -5.03 -2.87 4.16
C SER A 46 -4.24 -1.99 3.20
N PRO A 47 -3.01 -1.58 3.56
CA PRO A 47 -2.16 -0.82 2.68
C PRO A 47 -1.77 -1.67 1.46
N LYS A 48 -1.73 -1.04 0.28
CA LYS A 48 -1.31 -1.71 -0.97
C LYS A 48 0.12 -2.27 -0.89
N HIS A 49 1.00 -1.58 -0.15
CA HIS A 49 2.38 -1.97 0.05
C HIS A 49 2.72 -1.88 1.54
N GLN A 50 3.28 -2.95 2.08
CA GLN A 50 3.77 -3.03 3.45
C GLN A 50 5.16 -3.66 3.41
N THR A 51 6.11 -3.00 4.05
CA THR A 51 7.51 -3.43 4.07
C THR A 51 7.98 -3.47 5.51
N SER A 52 8.62 -4.57 5.90
CA SER A 52 9.36 -4.67 7.16
C SER A 52 10.81 -4.25 6.92
N MET A 53 11.37 -3.41 7.78
CA MET A 53 12.76 -2.97 7.70
C MET A 53 13.57 -3.62 8.80
N MET A 54 14.76 -4.11 8.44
CA MET A 54 15.71 -4.71 9.35
C MET A 54 17.12 -4.21 9.01
N ALA A 55 17.97 -4.09 10.02
CA ALA A 55 19.37 -3.74 9.79
C ALA A 55 20.12 -4.96 9.22
N GLU A 56 20.94 -4.74 8.21
CA GLU A 56 21.77 -5.79 7.61
C GLU A 56 22.98 -6.14 8.48
N VAL A 57 23.39 -5.20 9.36
CA VAL A 57 24.58 -5.32 10.20
C VAL A 57 24.19 -5.22 11.68
N SER A 58 24.96 -5.90 12.51
CA SER A 58 24.84 -5.79 13.97
C SER A 58 25.66 -4.60 14.47
N GLY A 59 25.15 -3.91 15.47
CA GLY A 59 25.86 -2.80 16.09
C GLY A 59 24.98 -1.96 16.99
N ARG A 60 25.58 -1.00 17.69
CA ARG A 60 24.86 -0.05 18.53
C ARG A 60 24.30 1.09 17.67
N ILE A 61 23.05 1.48 17.90
CA ILE A 61 22.46 2.67 17.28
C ILE A 61 23.04 3.91 17.99
N VAL A 62 23.66 4.81 17.22
CA VAL A 62 24.25 6.06 17.71
C VAL A 62 23.34 7.26 17.47
N SER A 63 22.48 7.21 16.45
CA SER A 63 21.52 8.28 16.17
C SER A 63 20.25 7.73 15.55
N LEU A 64 19.14 8.45 15.75
CA LEU A 64 17.82 8.15 15.20
C LEU A 64 17.26 9.43 14.59
N ASP A 65 16.62 9.33 13.42
CA ASP A 65 15.94 10.44 12.78
C ASP A 65 14.69 10.84 13.59
N PRO A 66 14.47 12.13 13.91
CA PRO A 66 13.31 12.58 14.67
C PRO A 66 11.95 12.30 14.01
N LEU A 67 11.92 12.17 12.68
CA LEU A 67 10.72 11.84 11.90
C LEU A 67 10.47 10.33 11.83
N PHE A 68 11.43 9.51 12.28
CA PHE A 68 11.29 8.06 12.37
C PHE A 68 10.51 7.66 13.64
N VAL A 69 9.23 8.02 13.65
CA VAL A 69 8.26 7.72 14.71
C VAL A 69 7.05 7.01 14.14
N ALA A 70 6.24 6.37 14.99
CA ALA A 70 5.00 5.71 14.57
C ALA A 70 4.05 6.71 13.90
N GLY A 71 3.66 6.42 12.65
CA GLY A 71 2.84 7.32 11.81
C GLY A 71 3.62 8.44 11.13
N GLY A 72 4.94 8.52 11.34
CA GLY A 72 5.83 9.47 10.66
C GLY A 72 5.94 9.19 9.16
N LYS A 73 6.17 10.25 8.38
CA LYS A 73 6.43 10.16 6.94
C LYS A 73 7.91 10.29 6.67
N VAL A 74 8.45 9.37 5.88
CA VAL A 74 9.86 9.34 5.50
C VAL A 74 10.00 9.33 3.98
N LYS A 75 11.10 9.87 3.47
CA LYS A 75 11.39 9.90 2.03
C LYS A 75 12.37 8.79 1.65
N LYS A 76 12.34 8.39 0.38
CA LYS A 76 13.34 7.45 -0.17
C LYS A 76 14.74 8.05 -0.01
N GLY A 77 15.67 7.26 0.52
CA GLY A 77 17.06 7.67 0.75
C GLY A 77 17.27 8.49 2.03
N GLN A 78 16.23 8.72 2.83
CA GLN A 78 16.38 9.34 4.13
C GLN A 78 17.05 8.36 5.10
N VAL A 79 18.06 8.83 5.83
CA VAL A 79 18.70 8.06 6.90
C VAL A 79 17.75 8.02 8.09
N LEU A 80 17.37 6.81 8.53
CA LEU A 80 16.41 6.64 9.63
C LEU A 80 17.10 6.40 10.97
N ALA A 81 18.21 5.68 10.94
CA ALA A 81 19.04 5.37 12.10
C ALA A 81 20.48 5.23 11.61
N GLN A 82 21.43 5.59 12.46
CA GLN A 82 22.85 5.34 12.22
C GLN A 82 23.37 4.32 13.23
N ILE A 83 24.01 3.29 12.73
CA ILE A 83 24.74 2.29 13.52
C ILE A 83 26.18 2.77 13.65
N ASP A 84 26.81 2.52 14.79
CA ASP A 84 28.22 2.86 15.06
C ASP A 84 29.13 2.33 13.94
N PRO A 85 29.81 3.22 13.18
CA PRO A 85 30.62 2.83 12.04
C PRO A 85 32.06 2.45 12.40
N SER A 86 32.47 2.56 13.66
CA SER A 86 33.89 2.51 14.07
C SER A 86 34.63 1.27 13.56
N ASP A 87 34.02 0.08 13.68
CA ASP A 87 34.62 -1.18 13.22
C ASP A 87 34.78 -1.22 11.69
N TYR A 88 33.80 -0.67 10.97
CA TYR A 88 33.83 -0.59 9.51
C TYR A 88 34.84 0.43 9.00
N GLU A 89 34.96 1.56 9.69
CA GLU A 89 35.97 2.58 9.38
C GLU A 89 37.39 2.05 9.60
N ALA A 90 37.61 1.33 10.71
CA ALA A 90 38.90 0.67 10.97
C ALA A 90 39.24 -0.36 9.88
N ALA A 91 38.29 -1.23 9.53
CA ALA A 91 38.48 -2.21 8.46
C ALA A 91 38.75 -1.56 7.09
N LEU A 92 38.09 -0.44 6.79
CA LEU A 92 38.33 0.34 5.58
C LEU A 92 39.76 0.89 5.54
N LEU A 93 40.25 1.45 6.65
CA LEU A 93 41.61 1.97 6.76
C LEU A 93 42.65 0.87 6.58
N ASP A 94 42.44 -0.30 7.19
CA ASP A 94 43.32 -1.45 7.03
C ASP A 94 43.38 -1.94 5.57
N ALA A 95 42.22 -2.02 4.91
CA ALA A 95 42.14 -2.39 3.51
C ALA A 95 42.86 -1.36 2.62
N GLN A 96 42.71 -0.07 2.90
CA GLN A 96 43.38 1.00 2.17
C GLN A 96 44.90 0.96 2.36
N ALA A 97 45.39 0.69 3.57
CA ALA A 97 46.80 0.52 3.86
C ALA A 97 47.39 -0.70 3.13
N SER A 98 46.66 -1.82 3.12
CA SER A 98 47.04 -3.02 2.37
C SER A 98 47.15 -2.72 0.86
N TYR A 99 46.18 -2.01 0.29
CA TYR A 99 46.19 -1.58 -1.10
C TYR A 99 47.42 -0.70 -1.42
N SER A 100 47.73 0.29 -0.58
CA SER A 100 48.89 1.16 -0.78
C SER A 100 50.22 0.41 -0.70
N ARG A 101 50.36 -0.57 0.20
CA ARG A 101 51.55 -1.43 0.27
C ARG A 101 51.72 -2.26 -1.00
N ALA A 102 50.64 -2.86 -1.50
CA ALA A 102 50.67 -3.64 -2.74
C ALA A 102 51.04 -2.75 -3.94
N GLN A 103 50.51 -1.53 -4.00
CA GLN A 103 50.85 -0.57 -5.05
C GLN A 103 52.32 -0.15 -5.00
N ALA A 104 52.85 0.09 -3.80
CA ALA A 104 54.27 0.41 -3.62
C ALA A 104 55.17 -0.76 -4.06
N ALA A 105 54.84 -1.99 -3.67
CA ALA A 105 55.58 -3.18 -4.08
C ALA A 105 55.57 -3.35 -5.61
N LEU A 106 54.42 -3.17 -6.26
CA LEU A 106 54.32 -3.22 -7.72
C LEU A 106 55.22 -2.16 -8.39
N LEU A 107 55.23 -0.93 -7.87
CA LEU A 107 56.08 0.14 -8.40
C LEU A 107 57.56 -0.17 -8.23
N GLU A 108 57.94 -0.75 -7.09
CA GLU A 108 59.31 -1.18 -6.81
C GLU A 108 59.74 -2.27 -7.79
N GLU A 109 58.93 -3.30 -7.99
CA GLU A 109 59.21 -4.39 -8.94
C GLU A 109 59.31 -3.86 -10.38
N GLN A 110 58.43 -2.94 -10.78
CA GLN A 110 58.52 -2.29 -12.09
C GLN A 110 59.81 -1.47 -12.24
N ALA A 111 60.23 -0.76 -11.19
CA ALA A 111 61.48 -0.01 -11.20
C ALA A 111 62.69 -0.93 -11.31
N ARG A 112 62.73 -2.01 -10.52
CA ARG A 112 63.77 -3.06 -10.59
C ARG A 112 63.84 -3.67 -11.99
N GLY A 113 62.70 -4.02 -12.59
CA GLY A 113 62.62 -4.54 -13.96
C GLY A 113 63.18 -3.57 -15.01
N LYS A 114 62.90 -2.26 -14.87
CA LYS A 114 63.45 -1.22 -15.77
C LYS A 114 64.97 -1.09 -15.65
N VAL A 115 65.52 -1.20 -14.44
CA VAL A 115 66.98 -1.17 -14.21
C VAL A 115 67.63 -2.41 -14.82
N ALA A 116 67.12 -3.61 -14.53
CA ALA A 116 67.63 -4.86 -15.08
C ALA A 116 67.64 -4.86 -16.63
N ALA A 117 66.59 -4.33 -17.26
CA ALA A 117 66.51 -4.20 -18.72
C ALA A 117 67.52 -3.19 -19.31
N LYS A 118 67.96 -2.19 -18.54
CA LYS A 118 69.04 -1.26 -18.95
C LYS A 118 70.40 -1.93 -18.82
N GLU A 119 70.64 -2.61 -17.69
CA GLU A 119 71.90 -3.32 -17.43
C GLU A 119 72.17 -4.42 -18.45
N TRP A 120 71.15 -5.23 -18.80
CA TRP A 120 71.25 -6.27 -19.82
C TRP A 120 71.74 -5.73 -21.17
N ARG A 121 71.17 -4.60 -21.63
CA ARG A 121 71.57 -3.97 -22.90
C ARG A 121 72.99 -3.43 -22.88
N GLY A 122 73.44 -2.88 -21.75
CA GLY A 122 74.82 -2.44 -21.58
C GLY A 122 75.82 -3.60 -21.59
N ALA A 123 75.48 -4.72 -20.93
CA ALA A 123 76.31 -5.91 -20.88
C ALA A 123 76.52 -6.57 -22.26
N THR A 124 75.49 -6.60 -23.12
CA THR A 124 75.64 -7.07 -24.50
C THR A 124 76.56 -6.18 -25.35
N SER A 125 76.70 -4.88 -25.03
CA SER A 125 77.57 -3.97 -25.77
C SER A 125 79.04 -4.00 -25.32
N SER A 126 79.36 -4.66 -24.20
CA SER A 126 80.69 -4.73 -23.61
C SER A 126 81.36 -6.10 -23.69
N LEU A 127 80.82 -7.03 -24.48
CA LEU A 127 81.47 -8.32 -24.74
C LEU A 127 82.64 -8.13 -25.73
N PRO A 128 83.87 -8.55 -25.39
CA PRO A 128 84.99 -8.56 -26.34
C PRO A 128 84.73 -9.59 -27.46
N PRO A 129 85.33 -9.41 -28.66
CA PRO A 129 85.16 -10.31 -29.80
C PRO A 129 85.69 -11.73 -29.53
#